data_AF-C7R1L8-F1
#
_entry.id   AF-C7R1L8-F1
#
_cell.length_a   1.000
_cell.length_b   1.000
_cell.length_c   1.000
_cell.angle_alpha   90.00
_cell.angle_beta   90.00
_cell.angle_gamma   90.00
#
_symmetry.space_group_name_H-M   'P 1'
#
loop_
_entity.id
_entity.type
_entity.pdbx_description
1 polymer ?
#
loop_
_entity_poly.entity_id
_entity_poly.type
_entity_poly.pdbx_seq_one_letter_code
_entity_poly.pdbx_strand_id
1 'polypeptide(L)' 'MSSFIEWDALFAVVLAGLVVGAGLPALFALGVRALTPQTTPSGDHVAVTPMRKAAGFLCFAVCIVAIAAGVIFLASGGHA' A
#
# COMPACT_ATOMS: atom_id res chain seq x y z
N MET A 1 -8.50 -27.20 22.82
CA MET A 1 -8.82 -26.42 21.60
C MET A 1 -7.65 -25.57 21.11
N SER A 2 -6.59 -25.36 21.89
CA SER A 2 -5.31 -24.77 21.47
C SER A 2 -4.32 -25.79 20.88
N SER A 3 -4.66 -27.08 20.79
CA SER A 3 -3.79 -28.12 20.23
C SER A 3 -3.93 -28.32 18.72
N PHE A 4 -4.93 -27.69 18.08
CA PHE A 4 -5.20 -27.83 16.63
C PHE A 4 -4.85 -26.57 15.84
N ILE A 5 -4.75 -25.41 16.52
CA ILE A 5 -4.34 -24.14 15.93
C ILE A 5 -3.02 -23.75 16.57
N GLU A 6 -1.97 -23.63 15.76
CA GLU A 6 -0.71 -23.07 16.21
C GLU A 6 -0.84 -21.54 16.15
N TRP A 7 -1.08 -20.91 17.30
CA TRP A 7 -1.39 -19.48 17.39
C TRP A 7 -0.26 -18.59 16.85
N ASP A 8 0.99 -19.02 17.02
CA ASP A 8 2.17 -18.34 16.48
C ASP A 8 2.13 -18.29 14.94
N ALA A 9 1.93 -19.45 14.31
CA ALA A 9 1.82 -19.55 12.86
C ALA A 9 0.62 -18.75 12.32
N LEU A 10 -0.53 -18.80 13.00
CA LEU A 10 -1.70 -18.01 12.63
C LEU A 10 -1.37 -16.51 12.63
N PHE A 11 -0.72 -16.02 13.70
CA PHE A 11 -0.36 -14.62 13.82
C PHE A 11 0.65 -14.18 12.76
N ALA A 12 1.65 -15.03 12.47
CA ALA A 12 2.63 -14.78 11.42
C ALA A 12 1.97 -14.64 10.04
N VAL A 13 1.03 -15.54 9.70
CA VAL A 13 0.31 -15.49 8.41
C VAL A 13 -0.61 -14.27 8.34
N VAL A 14 -1.31 -13.94 9.42
CA VAL A 14 -2.18 -12.74 9.47
C VAL A 14 -1.35 -11.47 9.28
N LEU A 15 -0.21 -11.35 9.96
CA LEU A 15 0.69 -10.21 9.79
C LEU A 15 1.25 -10.14 8.36
N ALA A 16 1.71 -11.27 7.81
CA ALA A 16 2.21 -11.32 6.45
C ALA A 16 1.11 -10.93 5.44
N GLY A 17 -0.11 -11.45 5.60
CA GLY A 17 -1.26 -11.11 4.76
C GLY A 17 -1.69 -9.65 4.92
N LEU A 18 -1.62 -9.09 6.12
CA LEU A 18 -1.93 -7.68 6.37
C LEU A 18 -0.90 -6.76 5.70
N VAL A 19 0.39 -7.06 5.85
CA VAL A 19 1.47 -6.24 5.29
C VAL A 19 1.51 -6.35 3.77
N VAL A 20 1.49 -7.58 3.24
CA VAL A 20 1.62 -7.82 1.79
C VAL A 20 0.30 -7.58 1.06
N GLY A 21 -0.82 -8.02 1.63
CA GLY A 21 -2.14 -7.89 1.05
C GLY A 21 -2.77 -6.51 1.25
N ALA A 22 -2.85 -6.02 2.49
CA ALA A 22 -3.51 -4.75 2.81
C ALA A 22 -2.57 -3.53 2.80
N GLY A 23 -1.26 -3.73 2.96
CA GLY A 23 -0.28 -2.64 2.95
C GLY A 23 -0.22 -1.91 1.61
N LEU A 24 -0.25 -2.63 0.49
CA LEU A 24 -0.25 -2.03 -0.85
C LEU A 24 -1.52 -1.20 -1.14
N PRO A 25 -2.74 -1.70 -0.91
CA PRO A 25 -3.96 -0.92 -0.98
C PRO A 25 -3.92 0.32 -0.07
N ALA A 26 -3.38 0.21 1.15
CA ALA A 26 -3.26 1.33 2.07
C ALA A 26 -2.32 2.42 1.52
N LEU A 27 -1.16 2.05 0.97
CA LEU A 27 -0.24 2.99 0.30
C LEU A 27 -0.91 3.68 -0.90
N PHE A 28 -1.62 2.91 -1.73
CA PHE A 28 -2.37 3.49 -2.85
C PHE A 28 -3.42 4.51 -2.38
N ALA A 29 -4.19 4.17 -1.34
CA ALA A 29 -5.18 5.07 -0.74
C ALA A 29 -4.54 6.35 -0.17
N LEU A 30 -3.36 6.24 0.45
CA LEU A 30 -2.59 7.40 0.91
C LEU A 30 -2.14 8.28 -0.27
N GLY A 31 -1.73 7.68 -1.39
CA GLY A 31 -1.40 8.42 -2.62
C GLY A 31 -2.59 9.20 -3.16
N VAL A 32 -3.76 8.55 -3.29
CA VAL A 32 -5.01 9.21 -3.71
C VAL A 32 -5.38 10.33 -2.74
N ARG A 33 -5.30 10.09 -1.43
CA ARG A 33 -5.58 11.10 -0.40
C ARG A 33 -4.64 12.29 -0.52
N ALA A 34 -3.35 12.06 -0.77
CA ALA A 34 -2.37 13.12 -0.96
C ALA A 34 -2.71 13.99 -2.17
N LEU A 35 -3.22 13.43 -3.27
CA LEU A 35 -3.62 14.17 -4.47
C LEU A 35 -5.04 14.73 -4.44
N THR A 36 -5.86 14.42 -3.43
CA THR A 36 -7.25 14.90 -3.37
C THR A 36 -7.27 16.41 -3.07
N PRO A 37 -7.77 17.27 -3.98
CA PRO A 37 -7.91 18.70 -3.72
C PRO A 37 -8.78 18.95 -2.48
N GLN A 38 -8.50 19.99 -1.71
CA GLN A 38 -9.32 20.36 -0.56
C GLN A 38 -10.20 21.55 -0.90
N THR A 39 -11.27 21.76 -0.16
CA THR A 39 -12.13 22.94 -0.29
C THR A 39 -12.04 23.82 0.96
N THR A 40 -12.07 25.13 0.77
CA THR A 40 -12.18 26.10 1.88
C THR A 40 -13.62 26.11 2.43
N PRO A 41 -13.86 26.67 3.63
CA PRO A 41 -15.23 26.85 4.14
C PRO A 41 -16.11 27.70 3.23
N SER A 42 -15.52 28.56 2.40
CA SER A 42 -16.21 29.38 1.41
C SER A 42 -16.53 28.64 0.10
N GLY A 43 -16.06 27.39 -0.06
CA GLY A 43 -16.30 26.57 -1.24
C GLY A 43 -15.18 26.62 -2.30
N ASP A 44 -14.12 27.40 -2.08
CA ASP A 44 -13.03 27.52 -3.06
C ASP A 44 -12.15 26.27 -3.07
N HIS A 45 -11.67 25.88 -4.25
CA HIS A 45 -10.72 24.78 -4.39
C HIS A 45 -9.31 25.21 -4.01
N VAL A 46 -8.72 24.49 -3.06
CA VAL A 46 -7.31 24.59 -2.71
C VAL A 46 -6.51 23.66 -3.60
N ALA A 47 -5.65 24.24 -4.45
CA ALA A 47 -4.77 23.48 -5.32
C ALA A 47 -3.85 22.54 -4.51
N VAL A 48 -3.58 21.37 -5.07
CA VAL A 48 -2.64 20.41 -4.48
C VAL A 48 -1.22 20.96 -4.57
N THR A 49 -0.57 21.15 -3.43
CA THR A 49 0.80 21.66 -3.36
C THR A 49 1.79 20.70 -4.05
N PRO A 50 2.91 21.20 -4.59
CA PRO A 50 3.91 20.35 -5.25
C PRO A 50 4.44 19.24 -4.32
N MET A 51 4.60 19.53 -3.03
CA MET A 51 4.99 18.56 -2.01
C MET A 51 3.99 17.39 -1.89
N ARG A 52 2.69 17.69 -1.87
CA ARG A 52 1.63 16.67 -1.82
C ARG A 52 1.56 15.83 -3.09
N LYS A 53 1.78 16.46 -4.25
CA LYS A 53 1.90 15.74 -5.53
C LYS A 53 3.08 14.76 -5.49
N ALA A 54 4.25 15.23 -5.07
CA ALA A 54 5.44 14.40 -4.94
C ALA A 54 5.21 13.21 -3.99
N ALA A 55 4.60 13.44 -2.83
CA ALA A 55 4.27 12.38 -1.87
C ALA A 55 3.36 11.31 -2.47
N GLY A 56 2.32 11.70 -3.20
CA GLY A 56 1.42 10.72 -3.80
C GLY A 56 2.01 9.98 -4.99
N PHE A 57 2.79 10.65 -5.85
CA PHE A 57 3.56 9.97 -6.90
C PHE A 57 4.56 8.97 -6.32
N LEU A 58 5.21 9.32 -5.21
CA LEU A 58 6.12 8.40 -4.51
C LEU A 58 5.37 7.16 -3.99
N CYS A 59 4.16 7.34 -3.41
CA CYS A 59 3.31 6.21 -3.02
C CYS A 59 2.97 5.30 -4.20
N PHE A 60 2.55 5.87 -5.33
CA PHE A 60 2.26 5.07 -6.53
C PHE A 60 3.49 4.39 -7.10
N ALA A 61 4.65 5.05 -7.08
CA ALA A 61 5.91 4.46 -7.51
C ALA A 61 6.28 3.24 -6.65
N VAL A 62 6.13 3.33 -5.32
CA VAL A 62 6.33 2.20 -4.41
C VAL A 62 5.38 1.04 -4.75
N CYS A 63 4.10 1.32 -5.01
CA CYS A 63 3.15 0.28 -5.43
C CYS A 63 3.56 -0.41 -6.73
N ILE A 64 3.98 0.37 -7.74
CA ILE A 64 4.45 -0.18 -9.02
C ILE A 64 5.68 -1.06 -8.80
N VAL A 65 6.67 -0.61 -8.01
CA VAL A 65 7.87 -1.38 -7.70
C VAL A 65 7.53 -2.68 -6.99
N ALA A 66 6.63 -2.65 -6.00
CA ALA A 66 6.22 -3.85 -5.27
C ALA A 66 5.48 -4.86 -6.18
N ILE A 67 4.57 -4.39 -7.03
CA ILE A 67 3.85 -5.25 -7.99
C ILE A 67 4.84 -5.84 -9.00
N ALA A 68 5.70 -5.01 -9.59
CA ALA A 68 6.69 -5.45 -10.56
C ALA A 68 7.66 -6.47 -9.93
N ALA A 69 8.16 -6.22 -8.72
CA ALA A 69 9.01 -7.15 -8.00
C ALA A 69 8.31 -8.48 -7.75
N GLY A 70 7.04 -8.46 -7.30
CA GLY A 70 6.24 -9.67 -7.12
C GLY A 70 6.05 -10.44 -8.44
N VAL A 71 5.65 -9.76 -9.51
CA VAL A 71 5.45 -10.38 -10.82
C VAL A 71 6.75 -10.97 -11.37
N ILE A 72 7.87 -10.24 -11.29
CA ILE A 72 9.18 -10.71 -11.74
C ILE A 72 9.60 -11.94 -10.92
N PHE A 73 9.43 -11.90 -9.60
CA PHE A 73 9.73 -13.02 -8.72
C PHE A 73 8.90 -14.27 -9.07
N LEU A 74 7.59 -14.10 -9.33
CA LEU A 74 6.73 -15.18 -9.79
C LEU A 74 7.17 -15.72 -11.15
N ALA A 75 7.51 -14.83 -12.08
CA ALA A 75 7.94 -15.18 -13.43
C ALA A 75 9.32 -15.84 -13.47
N SER A 76 10.22 -15.51 -12.54
CA SER A 76 11.57 -16.08 -12.45
C SER A 76 11.60 -17.45 -11.76
N GLY A 77 10.45 -18.06 -11.47
CA GLY A 77 10.36 -19.37 -10.82
C GLY A 77 10.30 -19.33 -9.29
N GLY A 78 10.23 -18.13 -8.69
CA GLY A 78 10.03 -17.94 -7.26
C GLY A 78 11.15 -18.45 -6.35
N HIS A 79 12.31 -18.85 -6.89
CA HIS A 79 13.43 -19.43 -6.15
C HIS A 79 14.80 -19.14 -6.80
N ALA A 80 15.81 -19.02 -5.94
CA ALA A 80 17.07 -19.76 -6.08
C ALA A 80 17.15 -20.74 -4.91
#